data_AF-X1CWI9-F1
#
_entry.id   AF-X1CWI9-F1
#
_cell.length_a   1.000
_cell.length_b   1.000
_cell.length_c   1.000
_cell.angle_alpha   90.00
_cell.angle_beta   90.00
_cell.angle_gamma   90.00
#
_symmetry.space_group_name_H-M   'P 1'
#
loop_
_entity.id
_entity.type
_entity.pdbx_description
1 polymer ?
#
loop_
_entity_poly.entity_id
_entity_poly.type
_entity_poly.pdbx_seq_one_letter_code
_entity_poly.pdbx_strand_id
1 'polypeptide(L)'
;NFSLLIWSNEITSNGYGVRVGEQYSDTTNPDIGGGAKGGIGMNNITGNIIHGVSNVTDHNIFAKYNWWGDAAGPKYPGNLNNADLSSDWAYWDNVNNKAGAIIFEDYLTEPQTL
;
A
#
# COMPACT_ATOMS: atom_id res chain seq x y z
N ASN A 1 14.70 13.88 11.60
CA ASN A 1 13.77 13.18 10.69
C ASN A 1 14.00 11.70 10.78
N PHE A 2 13.23 11.04 11.63
CA PHE A 2 13.09 9.60 11.58
C PHE A 2 12.26 9.26 10.33
N SER A 3 12.60 8.17 9.67
CA SER A 3 11.85 7.67 8.51
C SER A 3 12.02 6.17 8.45
N LEU A 4 10.92 5.46 8.25
CA LEU A 4 10.93 4.02 8.03
C LEU A 4 10.98 3.76 6.52
N LEU A 5 12.02 3.08 6.04
CA LEU A 5 12.07 2.58 4.67
C LEU A 5 11.70 1.10 4.66
N ILE A 6 10.76 0.72 3.80
CA ILE A 6 10.30 -0.66 3.61
C ILE A 6 10.51 -1.03 2.14
N TRP A 7 11.54 -1.82 1.86
CA TRP A 7 11.95 -2.16 0.50
C TRP A 7 12.44 -3.61 0.39
N SER A 8 12.15 -4.25 -0.75
CA SER A 8 12.57 -5.61 -1.09
C SER A 8 12.22 -6.67 -0.04
N ASN A 9 11.05 -6.55 0.60
CA ASN A 9 10.55 -7.53 1.58
C ASN A 9 9.61 -8.54 0.92
N GLU A 10 9.55 -9.75 1.51
CA GLU A 10 8.49 -10.74 1.31
C GLU A 10 7.57 -10.70 2.54
N ILE A 11 6.30 -10.33 2.36
CA ILE A 11 5.32 -10.20 3.45
C ILE A 11 4.07 -11.01 3.08
N THR A 12 3.91 -12.18 3.70
CA THR A 12 2.86 -13.12 3.30
C THR A 12 2.02 -13.68 4.43
N SER A 13 0.75 -13.96 4.15
CA SER A 13 -0.15 -14.73 5.04
C SER A 13 -0.42 -14.10 6.41
N ASN A 14 -0.65 -12.78 6.44
CA ASN A 14 -1.00 -12.03 7.65
C ASN A 14 -2.45 -11.53 7.63
N GLY A 15 -2.92 -10.98 8.75
CA GLY A 15 -4.14 -10.16 8.74
C GLY A 15 -3.94 -8.92 7.86
N TYR A 16 -2.90 -8.14 8.13
CA TYR A 16 -2.47 -7.01 7.31
C TYR A 16 -1.01 -7.23 6.89
N GLY A 17 -0.64 -6.89 5.65
CA GLY A 17 0.76 -6.88 5.24
C GLY A 17 1.51 -5.70 5.88
N VAL A 18 1.10 -4.48 5.53
CA VAL A 18 1.56 -3.23 6.19
C VAL A 18 0.36 -2.43 6.64
N ARG A 19 0.27 -2.15 7.94
CA ARG A 19 -0.75 -1.26 8.51
C ARG A 19 -0.07 0.00 9.04
N VAL A 20 -0.41 1.14 8.44
CA VAL A 20 0.16 2.44 8.79
C VAL A 20 -0.87 3.23 9.59
N GLY A 21 -0.48 3.63 10.79
CA GLY A 21 -1.29 4.43 11.70
C GLY A 21 -0.41 5.36 12.52
N GLU A 22 -1.04 6.34 13.16
CA GLU A 22 -0.35 7.31 14.00
C GLU A 22 -0.38 6.87 15.46
N GLN A 23 0.76 6.95 16.12
CA GLN A 23 0.87 6.82 17.57
C GLN A 23 1.43 8.12 18.14
N TYR A 24 0.77 8.68 19.16
CA TYR A 24 1.25 9.84 19.92
C TYR A 24 1.71 11.02 19.04
N SER A 25 0.92 11.40 18.03
CA SER A 25 1.18 12.53 17.10
C SER A 25 2.40 12.39 16.20
N ASP A 26 3.00 11.20 16.07
CA ASP A 26 4.04 10.94 15.06
C ASP A 26 3.43 10.99 13.66
N THR A 27 3.92 11.93 12.84
CA THR A 27 3.53 12.12 11.43
C THR A 27 4.49 11.45 10.46
N THR A 28 5.44 10.65 10.97
CA THR A 28 6.39 9.92 10.15
C THR A 28 5.68 8.83 9.37
N ASN A 29 5.60 8.99 8.06
CA ASN A 29 5.07 7.95 7.17
C ASN A 29 6.19 7.06 6.63
N PRO A 30 5.93 5.75 6.49
CA PRO A 30 6.88 4.85 5.85
C PRO A 30 7.01 5.17 4.36
N ASP A 31 8.22 5.02 3.83
CA ASP A 31 8.49 5.00 2.40
C ASP A 31 8.49 3.54 1.92
N ILE A 32 7.42 3.14 1.23
CA ILE A 32 7.23 1.79 0.66
C ILE A 32 7.57 1.82 -0.85
N GLY A 33 8.28 2.86 -1.29
CA GLY A 33 8.73 3.07 -2.65
C GLY A 33 8.28 4.42 -3.22
N GLY A 34 9.20 5.15 -3.87
CA GLY A 34 8.91 6.42 -4.54
C GLY A 34 8.70 7.62 -3.61
N GLY A 35 8.84 7.44 -2.29
CA GLY A 35 8.66 8.51 -1.32
C GLY A 35 9.88 9.43 -1.17
N ALA A 36 9.79 10.35 -0.19
CA ALA A 36 10.79 11.38 0.08
C ALA A 36 12.19 10.85 0.46
N LYS A 37 12.35 9.53 0.66
CA LYS A 37 13.63 8.89 0.93
C LYS A 37 14.20 8.14 -0.26
N GLY A 38 13.51 8.18 -1.41
CA GLY A 38 13.93 7.46 -2.61
C GLY A 38 13.87 5.96 -2.41
N GLY A 39 12.93 5.46 -1.59
CA GLY A 39 12.69 4.03 -1.46
C GLY A 39 12.48 3.42 -2.85
N ILE A 40 13.18 2.33 -3.13
CA ILE A 40 13.05 1.64 -4.43
C ILE A 40 11.79 0.76 -4.50
N GLY A 41 11.14 0.51 -3.36
CA GLY A 41 9.96 -0.33 -3.24
C GLY A 41 10.29 -1.81 -3.44
N MET A 42 9.60 -2.48 -4.37
CA MET A 42 9.79 -3.91 -4.67
C MET A 42 9.42 -4.85 -3.53
N ASN A 43 8.45 -4.50 -2.70
CA ASN A 43 7.93 -5.43 -1.70
C ASN A 43 6.94 -6.39 -2.37
N ASN A 44 7.05 -7.67 -2.05
CA ASN A 44 6.10 -8.70 -2.45
C ASN A 44 5.15 -8.94 -1.27
N ILE A 45 3.91 -8.45 -1.37
CA ILE A 45 2.93 -8.42 -0.27
C ILE A 45 1.70 -9.21 -0.71
N THR A 46 1.58 -10.46 -0.25
CA THR A 46 0.63 -11.43 -0.83
C THR A 46 -0.07 -12.32 0.21
N GLY A 47 -1.23 -12.87 -0.12
CA GLY A 47 -1.97 -13.80 0.72
C GLY A 47 -2.46 -13.23 2.05
N ASN A 48 -2.60 -11.91 2.19
CA ASN A 48 -3.08 -11.28 3.42
C ASN A 48 -4.61 -11.32 3.49
N ILE A 49 -5.19 -11.47 4.69
CA ILE A 49 -6.63 -11.76 4.91
C ILE A 49 -7.50 -10.49 5.00
N ILE A 50 -6.91 -9.33 5.31
CA ILE A 50 -7.64 -8.06 5.42
C ILE A 50 -7.19 -7.11 4.31
N HIS A 51 -5.94 -6.65 4.35
CA HIS A 51 -5.35 -5.77 3.33
C HIS A 51 -3.87 -6.09 3.13
N GLY A 52 -3.36 -5.92 1.91
CA GLY A 52 -1.92 -5.91 1.66
C GLY A 52 -1.28 -4.68 2.33
N VAL A 53 -1.82 -3.49 2.06
CA VAL A 53 -1.42 -2.24 2.73
C VAL A 53 -2.67 -1.46 3.15
N SER A 54 -2.66 -0.97 4.39
CA SER A 54 -3.75 -0.21 4.98
C SER A 54 -3.22 1.08 5.59
N ASN A 55 -3.54 2.20 4.98
CA ASN A 55 -3.25 3.52 5.52
C ASN A 55 -4.47 4.04 6.28
N VAL A 56 -4.36 4.21 7.60
CA VAL A 56 -5.42 4.80 8.43
C VAL A 56 -5.09 6.22 8.89
N THR A 57 -4.04 6.82 8.32
CA THR A 57 -3.62 8.21 8.56
C THR A 57 -4.28 9.17 7.56
N ASP A 58 -4.09 10.47 7.74
CA ASP A 58 -4.46 11.51 6.77
C ASP A 58 -3.32 11.89 5.82
N HIS A 59 -2.18 11.21 5.91
CA HIS A 59 -0.99 11.49 5.14
C HIS A 59 -0.86 10.56 3.93
N ASN A 60 -0.34 11.09 2.82
CA ASN A 60 -0.08 10.29 1.62
C ASN A 60 1.14 9.37 1.82
N ILE A 61 1.01 8.13 1.35
CA ILE A 61 2.08 7.13 1.36
C ILE A 61 2.40 6.74 -0.07
N PHE A 62 3.67 6.76 -0.42
CA PHE A 62 4.14 6.36 -1.75
C PHE A 62 4.45 4.87 -1.76
N ALA A 63 4.08 4.21 -2.85
CA ALA A 63 4.31 2.79 -3.10
C ALA A 63 4.81 2.60 -4.54
N LYS A 64 5.96 1.95 -4.69
CA LYS A 64 6.62 1.72 -5.99
C LYS A 64 6.93 0.24 -6.22
N TYR A 65 6.70 -0.27 -7.43
CA TYR A 65 6.99 -1.66 -7.83
C TYR A 65 6.58 -2.74 -6.84
N ASN A 66 5.55 -2.52 -6.01
CA ASN A 66 5.11 -3.53 -5.06
C ASN A 66 4.33 -4.61 -5.82
N TRP A 67 4.72 -5.87 -5.63
CA TRP A 67 4.07 -7.03 -6.24
C TRP A 67 3.04 -7.52 -5.24
N TRP A 68 1.76 -7.43 -5.59
CA TRP A 68 0.65 -7.74 -4.67
C TRP A 68 0.22 -9.20 -4.74
N GLY A 69 1.01 -10.07 -5.38
CA GLY A 69 0.61 -11.45 -5.67
C GLY A 69 -0.58 -11.58 -6.61
N ASP A 70 -1.17 -10.45 -7.01
CA ASP A 70 -2.32 -10.30 -7.90
C ASP A 70 -1.86 -9.60 -9.18
N ALA A 71 -2.09 -10.26 -10.33
CA ALA A 71 -1.79 -9.73 -11.65
C ALA A 71 -2.55 -8.43 -11.97
N ALA A 72 -3.63 -8.13 -11.24
CA ALA A 72 -4.41 -6.89 -11.39
C ALA A 72 -3.87 -5.73 -10.52
N GLY A 73 -2.80 -5.92 -9.76
CA GLY A 73 -2.20 -4.89 -8.90
C GLY A 73 -3.05 -4.58 -7.65
N PRO A 74 -2.69 -3.55 -6.87
CA PRO A 74 -3.46 -3.15 -5.70
C PRO A 74 -4.81 -2.60 -6.18
N LYS A 75 -5.88 -3.39 -5.97
CA LYS A 75 -7.23 -2.95 -6.31
C LYS A 75 -7.62 -1.77 -5.42
N TYR A 76 -8.14 -0.73 -6.07
CA TYR A 76 -8.65 0.55 -5.56
C TYR A 76 -9.39 0.51 -4.21
N PRO A 77 -9.54 1.66 -3.52
CA PRO A 77 -10.20 1.73 -2.23
C PRO A 77 -11.66 1.30 -2.37
N GLY A 78 -12.08 0.34 -1.55
CA GLY A 78 -13.47 -0.14 -1.49
C GLY A 78 -13.73 -1.46 -2.21
N ASN A 79 -12.81 -2.42 -2.18
CA ASN A 79 -13.09 -3.76 -2.70
C ASN A 79 -14.20 -4.44 -1.88
N LEU A 80 -15.39 -4.51 -2.47
CA LEU A 80 -16.55 -5.22 -1.95
C LEU A 80 -16.32 -6.73 -2.12
N ASN A 81 -15.79 -7.40 -1.08
CA ASN A 81 -15.97 -8.83 -0.83
C ASN A 81 -16.00 -9.73 -2.08
N ASN A 82 -14.92 -9.80 -2.85
CA ASN A 82 -14.75 -10.93 -3.75
C ASN A 82 -13.86 -11.98 -3.07
N ALA A 83 -14.50 -12.91 -2.36
CA ALA A 83 -13.84 -13.93 -1.54
C ALA A 83 -12.89 -14.86 -2.33
N ASP A 84 -12.97 -14.85 -3.65
CA ASP A 84 -12.10 -15.61 -4.55
C ASP A 84 -10.75 -14.90 -4.84
N LEU A 85 -10.63 -13.62 -4.46
CA LEU A 85 -9.41 -12.83 -4.57
C LEU A 85 -8.83 -12.62 -3.18
N SER A 86 -7.74 -13.35 -2.88
CA SER A 86 -6.94 -13.16 -1.67
C SER A 86 -6.65 -11.68 -1.47
N SER A 87 -6.97 -11.16 -0.29
CA SER A 87 -7.15 -9.74 0.04
C SER A 87 -5.86 -8.92 0.14
N ASP A 88 -5.12 -8.85 -0.95
CA ASP A 88 -3.90 -8.03 -1.13
C ASP A 88 -4.21 -6.66 -1.74
N TRP A 89 -5.41 -6.14 -1.50
CA TRP A 89 -5.80 -4.81 -1.96
C TRP A 89 -5.30 -3.72 -1.01
N ALA A 90 -5.24 -2.50 -1.53
CA ALA A 90 -4.80 -1.33 -0.78
C ALA A 90 -6.01 -0.58 -0.20
N TYR A 91 -5.96 -0.27 1.09
CA TYR A 91 -6.98 0.51 1.77
C TYR A 91 -6.44 1.85 2.21
N TRP A 92 -7.20 2.91 1.96
CA TRP A 92 -7.09 4.16 2.69
C TRP A 92 -8.49 4.67 3.05
N ASP A 93 -8.57 5.37 4.17
CA ASP A 93 -9.83 5.78 4.79
C ASP A 93 -10.48 6.99 4.10
N ASN A 94 -10.91 6.79 2.85
CA ASN A 94 -11.74 7.75 2.14
C ASN A 94 -13.17 7.85 2.74
N VAL A 95 -13.61 6.80 3.44
CA VAL A 95 -14.97 6.70 4.02
C VAL A 95 -15.17 7.67 5.19
N ASN A 96 -14.15 7.89 6.01
CA ASN A 96 -14.15 8.92 7.05
C ASN A 96 -13.50 10.23 6.57
N ASN A 97 -13.37 10.41 5.25
CA ASN A 97 -12.84 11.64 4.64
C ASN A 97 -11.38 11.96 5.04
N LYS A 98 -10.56 10.93 5.35
CA LYS A 98 -9.13 11.13 5.58
C LYS A 98 -8.41 11.27 4.24
N ALA A 99 -7.57 12.28 4.15
CA ALA A 99 -6.89 12.66 2.91
C ALA A 99 -5.73 11.71 2.51
N GLY A 100 -5.37 10.76 3.36
CA GLY A 100 -4.15 9.96 3.21
C GLY A 100 -4.26 8.87 2.16
N ALA A 101 -3.98 9.19 0.90
CA ALA A 101 -3.97 8.23 -0.19
C ALA A 101 -2.73 7.32 -0.14
N ILE A 102 -2.84 6.13 -0.73
CA ILE A 102 -1.67 5.36 -1.15
C ILE A 102 -1.44 5.67 -2.63
N ILE A 103 -0.31 6.28 -2.94
CA ILE A 103 0.06 6.77 -4.27
C ILE A 103 0.94 5.72 -4.95
N PHE A 104 0.43 5.13 -6.03
CA PHE A 104 1.13 4.16 -6.87
C PHE A 104 1.68 4.85 -8.13
N GLU A 105 2.85 5.49 -8.04
CA GLU A 105 3.32 6.36 -9.13
C GLU A 105 3.69 5.63 -10.43
N ASP A 106 3.95 4.31 -10.38
CA ASP A 106 4.35 3.54 -11.57
C ASP A 106 3.21 2.75 -12.24
N TYR A 107 2.04 2.60 -11.61
CA TYR A 107 0.96 1.79 -12.20
C TYR A 107 0.15 2.53 -13.29
N LEU A 108 0.48 3.79 -13.58
CA LEU A 108 -0.16 4.59 -14.63
C LEU A 108 0.76 4.98 -15.80
N THR A 109 1.98 4.43 -15.91
CA THR A 109 2.91 4.78 -17.01
C THR A 109 3.59 3.60 -17.71
N GLU A 110 2.90 2.46 -17.84
CA GLU A 110 3.07 1.62 -19.04
C GLU A 110 1.86 1.78 -19.97
N PRO A 111 2.07 2.03 -21.28
CA PRO A 111 0.97 2.17 -22.22
C PRO A 111 0.21 0.85 -22.32
N GLN A 112 -1.06 0.85 -21.92
CA GLN A 112 -1.98 -0.24 -22.22
C GLN A 112 -2.12 -0.30 -23.75
N THR A 113 -1.59 -1.36 -24.37
CA THR A 113 -1.78 -1.61 -25.80
C THR A 113 -3.28 -1.78 -26.10
N LEU A 114 -3.74 -1.07 -27.14
CA LEU A 114 -5.12 -0.99 -27.65
C LEU A 114 -5.80 -2.34 -27.89
#